data_AF-A0A271J4P8-F1
#
_entry.id   AF-A0A271J4P8-F1
#
_cell.length_a   1.000
_cell.length_b   1.000
_cell.length_c   1.000
_cell.angle_alpha   90.00
_cell.angle_beta   90.00
_cell.angle_gamma   90.00
#
_symmetry.space_group_name_H-M   'P 1'
#
loop_
_entity.id
_entity.type
_entity.pdbx_description
1 polymer ?
#
loop_
_entity_poly.entity_id
_entity_poly.type
_entity_poly.pdbx_seq_one_letter_code
_entity_poly.pdbx_strand_id
1 'polypeptide(L)'
;MRSTTLALLVSLVLTAGAAAQTPPSESQIRADVRANIAADATVTLRGNGSRQLNGGVYEFVHSITARYPHSEVEGVEIEGYHDVVYQSHGSRYVFDRVRVGDWQYFGLPDPSSEEILALMETKPADAYPIDAVDLPRSIDVIDGGTVKWHSLESVTVPIRMRYTTYDGNEREFVDYEWDTDVRLYRESFEAPWTGFIRGGSIGSADEVGRRPGQPGTPKISEAVDNAASAAYAATLPDVQVPEFRSDMELAKYLYQAFRETTDRPTLEATIRAVLPADAFVAGGNGAVDLATQMWIDERLDALLKGEISFRDHTCPSPAYDEERYRRENVIVFSDIFQTHPRGGKVALSVRASPEQTGYRNGQPVAGGYTLNDLSVYITTDEDQLAWLRSFDDTSSVCSASGQAVQAATQGAQEATEGTTDRARGAVEGAVQEGRRRLGRLLGRGGN
;
A
#
# COMPACT_ATOMS: atom_id res chain seq x y z
N MET A 1 -28.84 3.30 -110.51
CA MET A 1 -28.16 4.60 -110.28
C MET A 1 -28.91 5.34 -109.19
N ARG A 2 -28.17 6.06 -108.31
CA ARG A 2 -28.57 6.68 -107.03
C ARG A 2 -28.52 5.72 -105.84
N SER A 3 -28.06 6.09 -104.64
CA SER A 3 -27.11 7.12 -104.19
C SER A 3 -26.82 6.81 -102.72
N THR A 4 -25.57 6.95 -102.32
CA THR A 4 -25.00 6.83 -100.98
C THR A 4 -25.63 7.85 -100.01
N THR A 5 -25.88 7.48 -98.75
CA THR A 5 -25.81 8.45 -97.64
C THR A 5 -25.34 7.77 -96.35
N LEU A 6 -24.16 8.18 -95.92
CA LEU A 6 -23.41 7.82 -94.74
C LEU A 6 -23.95 8.64 -93.55
N ALA A 7 -24.27 7.99 -92.43
CA ALA A 7 -24.55 8.66 -91.16
C ALA A 7 -23.58 8.13 -90.10
N LEU A 8 -22.47 8.86 -89.91
CA LEU A 8 -21.53 8.65 -88.82
C LEU A 8 -21.92 9.60 -87.68
N LEU A 9 -22.60 9.07 -86.66
CA LEU A 9 -22.96 9.79 -85.44
C LEU A 9 -21.72 9.82 -84.53
N VAL A 10 -21.09 10.98 -84.41
CA VAL A 10 -20.04 11.24 -83.42
C VAL A 10 -20.72 11.51 -82.08
N SER A 11 -20.84 10.49 -81.23
CA SER A 11 -21.18 10.64 -79.82
C SER A 11 -19.97 11.24 -79.08
N LEU A 12 -19.92 12.56 -79.01
CA LEU A 12 -19.03 13.31 -78.13
C LEU A 12 -19.54 13.14 -76.69
N VAL A 13 -19.08 12.08 -76.01
CA VAL A 13 -19.29 11.87 -74.58
C VAL A 13 -18.51 12.96 -73.85
N LEU A 14 -19.21 14.02 -73.43
CA LEU A 14 -18.76 14.96 -72.40
C LEU A 14 -18.66 14.19 -71.07
N THR A 15 -17.56 13.47 -70.87
CA THR A 15 -17.08 13.19 -69.53
C THR A 15 -16.67 14.53 -68.93
N ALA A 16 -17.57 15.15 -68.16
CA ALA A 16 -17.19 16.17 -67.20
C ALA A 16 -16.19 15.50 -66.24
N GLY A 17 -14.91 15.55 -66.60
CA GLY A 17 -13.84 15.02 -65.78
C GLY A 17 -13.98 15.69 -64.43
N ALA A 18 -14.29 14.90 -63.40
CA ALA A 18 -14.08 15.34 -62.03
C ALA A 18 -12.65 15.87 -62.00
N ALA A 19 -12.49 17.19 -61.90
CA ALA A 19 -11.19 17.81 -61.87
C ALA A 19 -10.46 17.17 -60.70
N ALA A 20 -9.51 16.29 -61.00
CA ALA A 20 -8.77 15.57 -60.00
C ALA A 20 -8.06 16.62 -59.16
N GLN A 21 -8.51 16.80 -57.92
CA GLN A 21 -7.87 17.72 -57.00
C GLN A 21 -6.41 17.29 -56.89
N THR A 22 -5.51 18.12 -57.38
CA THR A 22 -4.10 17.78 -57.46
C THR A 22 -3.52 17.91 -56.05
N PRO A 23 -2.90 16.86 -55.50
CA PRO A 23 -2.20 16.95 -54.23
C PRO A 23 -1.16 18.08 -54.26
N PRO A 24 -0.87 18.74 -53.12
CA PRO A 24 0.25 19.67 -53.01
C PRO A 24 1.56 18.99 -53.46
N SER A 25 2.44 19.74 -54.13
CA SER A 25 3.76 19.23 -54.49
C SER A 25 4.65 19.09 -53.26
N GLU A 26 5.64 18.20 -53.30
CA GLU A 26 6.60 18.07 -52.19
C GLU A 26 7.32 19.39 -51.87
N SER A 27 7.63 20.19 -52.91
CA SER A 27 8.23 21.51 -52.74
C SER A 27 7.30 22.49 -52.01
N GLN A 28 6.00 22.44 -52.31
CA GLN A 28 4.99 23.23 -51.62
C GLN A 28 4.88 22.79 -50.15
N ILE A 29 4.83 21.47 -49.89
CA ILE A 29 4.79 20.93 -48.52
C ILE A 29 5.98 21.40 -47.69
N ARG A 30 7.20 21.31 -48.23
CA ARG A 30 8.41 21.78 -47.55
C ARG A 30 8.38 23.30 -47.28
N ALA A 31 7.86 24.08 -48.23
CA ALA A 31 7.76 25.54 -48.08
C ALA A 31 6.73 25.92 -47.00
N ASP A 32 5.56 25.29 -47.01
CA ASP A 32 4.50 25.52 -46.01
C ASP A 32 4.99 25.11 -44.61
N VAL A 33 5.71 24.00 -44.49
CA VAL A 33 6.30 23.56 -43.21
C VAL A 33 7.30 24.58 -42.68
N ARG A 34 8.21 25.10 -43.52
CA ARG A 34 9.18 26.11 -43.10
C ARG A 34 8.52 27.44 -42.72
N ALA A 35 7.44 27.80 -43.40
CA ALA A 35 6.69 29.01 -43.10
C ALA A 35 5.91 28.92 -41.77
N ASN A 36 5.53 27.72 -41.34
CA ASN A 36 4.64 27.52 -40.19
C ASN A 36 5.27 26.83 -38.97
N ILE A 37 6.42 26.18 -39.11
CA ILE A 37 7.17 25.56 -38.00
C ILE A 37 8.43 26.37 -37.70
N ALA A 38 9.42 26.31 -38.60
CA ALA A 38 10.67 27.05 -38.47
C ALA A 38 11.29 27.27 -39.86
N ALA A 39 11.74 28.50 -40.13
CA ALA A 39 12.20 28.91 -41.46
C ALA A 39 13.39 28.07 -41.97
N ASP A 40 14.23 27.62 -41.05
CA ASP A 40 15.45 26.83 -41.24
C ASP A 40 15.21 25.31 -41.07
N ALA A 41 13.96 24.87 -40.93
CA ALA A 41 13.66 23.45 -40.75
C ALA A 41 14.18 22.58 -41.91
N THR A 42 14.85 21.50 -41.54
CA THR A 42 15.13 20.36 -42.42
C THR A 42 13.93 19.43 -42.40
N VAL A 43 13.24 19.33 -43.54
CA VAL A 43 11.98 18.59 -43.66
C VAL A 43 12.21 17.29 -44.42
N THR A 44 11.65 16.18 -43.95
CA THR A 44 11.66 14.87 -44.62
C THR A 44 10.22 14.40 -44.77
N LEU A 45 9.78 14.14 -46.01
CA LEU A 45 8.44 13.62 -46.28
C LEU A 45 8.42 12.11 -46.00
N ARG A 46 7.32 11.62 -45.41
CA ARG A 46 7.13 10.22 -45.05
C ARG A 46 5.91 9.66 -45.78
N GLY A 47 6.17 8.81 -46.78
CA GLY A 47 5.13 8.22 -47.61
C GLY A 47 4.58 9.18 -48.67
N ASN A 48 3.42 8.84 -49.23
CA ASN A 48 2.82 9.59 -50.35
C ASN A 48 1.71 10.56 -49.92
N GLY A 49 1.42 10.63 -48.61
CA GLY A 49 0.23 11.29 -48.08
C GLY A 49 -1.06 10.53 -48.39
N SER A 50 -2.18 11.03 -47.85
CA SER A 50 -3.50 10.41 -48.00
C SER A 50 -4.59 11.47 -48.12
N ARG A 51 -5.68 11.11 -48.79
CA ARG A 51 -6.90 11.91 -48.85
C ARG A 51 -7.93 11.32 -47.89
N GLN A 52 -8.50 12.16 -47.04
CA GLN A 52 -9.52 11.77 -46.08
C GLN A 52 -10.69 12.76 -46.08
N LEU A 53 -11.87 12.33 -45.66
CA LEU A 53 -13.03 13.20 -45.48
C LEU A 53 -13.19 13.51 -43.99
N ASN A 54 -13.10 14.78 -43.61
CA ASN A 54 -13.20 15.23 -42.23
C ASN A 54 -14.21 16.38 -42.12
N GLY A 55 -15.27 16.19 -41.32
CA GLY A 55 -16.30 17.22 -41.14
C GLY A 55 -16.99 17.68 -42.44
N GLY A 56 -17.06 16.81 -43.47
CA GLY A 56 -17.62 17.15 -44.78
C GLY A 56 -16.66 17.86 -45.74
N VAL A 57 -15.42 18.12 -45.33
CA VAL A 57 -14.36 18.70 -46.16
C VAL A 57 -13.33 17.63 -46.48
N TYR A 58 -12.92 17.50 -47.75
CA TYR A 58 -11.78 16.64 -48.08
C TYR A 58 -10.49 17.29 -47.61
N GLU A 59 -9.70 16.55 -46.84
CA GLU A 59 -8.35 16.90 -46.42
C GLU A 59 -7.34 16.05 -47.21
N PHE A 60 -6.21 16.64 -47.60
CA PHE A 60 -5.00 15.91 -47.95
C PHE A 60 -4.02 16.03 -46.79
N VAL A 61 -3.58 14.90 -46.26
CA VAL A 61 -2.69 14.81 -45.09
C VAL A 61 -1.39 14.15 -45.50
N HIS A 62 -0.26 14.75 -45.14
CA HIS A 62 1.06 14.22 -45.44
C HIS A 62 1.93 14.22 -44.18
N SER A 63 2.40 13.04 -43.79
CA SER A 63 3.28 12.89 -42.64
C SER A 63 4.71 13.31 -42.97
N ILE A 64 5.34 14.03 -42.06
CA ILE A 64 6.69 14.54 -42.20
C ILE A 64 7.50 14.33 -40.91
N THR A 65 8.81 14.44 -41.03
CA THR A 65 9.70 14.75 -39.92
C THR A 65 10.31 16.13 -40.19
N ALA A 66 10.34 17.02 -39.20
CA ALA A 66 11.01 18.32 -39.28
C ALA A 66 12.02 18.46 -38.16
N ARG A 67 13.27 18.76 -38.50
CA ARG A 67 14.35 19.06 -37.55
C ARG A 67 14.75 20.52 -37.64
N TYR A 68 14.79 21.22 -36.51
CA TYR A 68 15.05 22.66 -36.43
C TYR A 68 15.67 23.03 -35.06
N PRO A 69 16.41 24.15 -34.95
CA PRO A 69 16.99 24.59 -33.68
C PRO A 69 15.92 24.93 -32.62
N HIS A 70 16.25 24.70 -31.36
CA HIS A 70 15.47 25.19 -30.24
C HIS A 70 15.57 26.72 -30.17
N SER A 71 14.44 27.40 -29.95
CA SER A 71 14.38 28.86 -29.99
C SER A 71 15.08 29.54 -28.81
N GLU A 72 15.18 28.85 -27.67
CA GLU A 72 15.68 29.44 -26.42
C GLU A 72 17.02 28.85 -25.95
N VAL A 73 17.45 27.70 -26.47
CA VAL A 73 18.63 26.98 -25.98
C VAL A 73 19.58 26.72 -27.13
N GLU A 74 20.74 27.37 -27.10
CA GLU A 74 21.74 27.25 -28.16
C GLU A 74 22.29 25.81 -28.24
N GLY A 75 22.51 25.33 -29.46
CA GLY A 75 23.04 23.98 -29.71
C GLY A 75 22.03 22.84 -29.57
N VAL A 76 20.81 23.13 -29.09
CA VAL A 76 19.73 22.15 -28.99
C VAL A 76 18.89 22.17 -30.27
N GLU A 77 18.53 21.00 -30.75
CA GLU A 77 17.63 20.84 -31.90
C GLU A 77 16.40 20.03 -31.48
N ILE A 78 15.25 20.36 -32.07
CA ILE A 78 14.03 19.58 -31.97
C ILE A 78 13.82 18.84 -33.27
N GLU A 79 13.48 17.56 -33.19
CA GLU A 79 12.94 16.79 -34.31
C GLU A 79 11.52 16.36 -33.98
N GLY A 80 10.56 16.87 -34.74
CA GLY A 80 9.15 16.53 -34.59
C GLY A 80 8.64 15.67 -35.74
N TYR A 81 7.80 14.69 -35.41
CA TYR A 81 6.90 14.05 -36.34
C TYR A 81 5.62 14.88 -36.44
N HIS A 82 5.25 15.26 -37.66
CA HIS A 82 4.08 16.10 -37.88
C HIS A 82 3.24 15.60 -39.05
N ASP A 83 1.96 15.95 -39.04
CA ASP A 83 1.09 15.82 -40.20
C ASP A 83 0.79 17.20 -40.77
N VAL A 84 1.12 17.43 -42.03
CA VAL A 84 0.76 18.64 -42.77
C VAL A 84 -0.59 18.42 -43.41
N VAL A 85 -1.55 19.28 -43.10
CA VAL A 85 -2.95 19.15 -43.50
C VAL A 85 -3.32 20.26 -44.45
N TYR A 86 -3.95 19.85 -45.54
CA TYR A 86 -4.50 20.75 -46.55
C TYR A 86 -6.00 20.51 -46.70
N GLN A 87 -6.79 21.56 -46.75
CA GLN A 87 -8.23 21.47 -47.03
C GLN A 87 -8.53 21.68 -48.51
N SER A 88 -9.57 21.00 -48.99
CA SER A 88 -10.05 21.17 -50.36
C SER A 88 -10.82 22.47 -50.52
N HIS A 89 -10.38 23.32 -51.45
CA HIS A 89 -11.06 24.54 -51.87
C HIS A 89 -11.26 24.51 -53.39
N GLY A 90 -12.41 24.00 -53.84
CA GLY A 90 -12.71 23.80 -55.25
C GLY A 90 -11.77 22.76 -55.87
N SER A 91 -10.96 23.16 -56.85
CA SER A 91 -10.04 22.28 -57.57
C SER A 91 -8.65 22.13 -56.92
N ARG A 92 -8.37 22.85 -55.83
CA ARG A 92 -7.04 22.87 -55.19
C ARG A 92 -7.11 22.52 -53.71
N TYR A 93 -5.98 22.02 -53.20
CA TYR A 93 -5.70 21.92 -51.77
C TYR A 93 -4.99 23.19 -51.30
N VAL A 94 -5.45 23.75 -50.18
CA VAL A 94 -4.83 24.93 -49.54
C VAL A 94 -4.32 24.51 -48.17
N PHE A 95 -3.11 24.95 -47.83
CA PHE A 95 -2.54 24.69 -46.51
C PHE A 95 -3.51 25.17 -45.44
N ASP A 96 -3.70 24.35 -44.42
CA ASP A 96 -4.59 24.66 -43.32
C ASP A 96 -3.86 24.63 -41.99
N ARG A 97 -3.18 23.52 -41.67
CA ARG A 97 -2.48 23.37 -40.38
C ARG A 97 -1.38 22.32 -40.41
N VAL A 98 -0.47 22.43 -39.45
CA VAL A 98 0.44 21.36 -39.03
C VAL A 98 -0.12 20.75 -37.74
N ARG A 99 -0.30 19.44 -37.70
CA ARG A 99 -0.59 18.70 -36.47
C ARG A 99 0.72 18.17 -35.93
N VAL A 100 1.00 18.47 -34.67
CA VAL A 100 2.21 18.01 -33.99
C VAL A 100 1.92 16.63 -33.40
N GLY A 101 2.75 15.64 -33.76
CA GLY A 101 2.77 14.32 -33.15
C GLY A 101 3.85 14.25 -32.07
N ASP A 102 4.63 13.19 -32.08
CA ASP A 102 5.78 13.05 -31.16
C ASP A 102 6.95 13.94 -31.58
N TRP A 103 7.78 14.30 -30.62
CA TRP A 103 9.05 14.98 -30.87
C TRP A 103 10.15 14.44 -29.96
N GLN A 104 11.40 14.74 -30.31
CA GLN A 104 12.57 14.52 -29.47
C GLN A 104 13.54 15.70 -29.56
N TYR A 105 14.35 15.85 -28.52
CA TYR A 105 15.40 16.87 -28.45
C TYR A 105 16.76 16.22 -28.68
N PHE A 106 17.68 17.01 -29.25
CA PHE A 106 19.06 16.63 -29.53
C PHE A 106 20.02 17.71 -29.04
N GLY A 107 21.28 17.35 -28.82
CA GLY A 107 22.32 18.28 -28.38
C GLY A 107 22.34 18.55 -26.87
N LEU A 108 21.48 17.88 -26.12
CA LEU A 108 21.47 17.90 -24.65
C LEU A 108 22.49 16.86 -24.12
N PRO A 109 23.22 17.16 -23.03
CA PRO A 109 24.16 16.23 -22.44
C PRO A 109 23.42 15.11 -21.71
N ASP A 110 23.75 13.86 -22.02
CA ASP A 110 23.15 12.70 -21.35
C ASP A 110 23.57 12.63 -19.86
N PRO A 111 22.65 12.24 -18.96
CA PRO A 111 22.96 12.10 -17.54
C PRO A 111 23.95 10.95 -17.31
N SER A 112 24.84 11.11 -16.33
CA SER A 112 25.83 10.07 -16.01
C SER A 112 25.22 8.89 -15.24
N SER A 113 25.88 7.73 -15.26
CA SER A 113 25.49 6.58 -14.43
C SER A 113 25.43 6.94 -12.94
N GLU A 114 26.36 7.77 -12.46
CA GLU A 114 26.40 8.23 -11.07
C GLU A 114 25.21 9.14 -10.74
N GLU A 115 24.82 10.05 -11.63
CA GLU A 115 23.65 10.91 -11.43
C GLU A 115 22.36 10.09 -11.37
N ILE A 116 22.21 9.11 -12.27
CA ILE A 116 21.07 8.20 -12.30
C ILE A 116 21.02 7.37 -11.04
N LEU A 117 22.14 6.75 -10.64
CA LEU A 117 22.22 5.93 -9.43
C LEU A 117 21.90 6.76 -8.19
N ALA A 118 22.51 7.94 -8.04
CA ALA A 118 22.26 8.82 -6.91
C ALA A 118 20.77 9.19 -6.79
N LEU A 119 20.11 9.47 -7.91
CA LEU A 119 18.68 9.75 -7.93
C LEU A 119 17.84 8.52 -7.57
N MET A 120 18.16 7.35 -8.12
CA MET A 120 17.43 6.12 -7.85
C MET A 120 17.55 5.67 -6.39
N GLU A 121 18.71 5.89 -5.78
CA GLU A 121 18.94 5.64 -4.35
C GLU A 121 18.19 6.61 -3.41
N THR A 122 17.58 7.69 -3.93
CA THR A 122 16.64 8.49 -3.11
C THR A 122 15.33 7.78 -2.83
N LYS A 123 14.94 6.82 -3.69
CA LYS A 123 13.73 6.01 -3.58
C LYS A 123 13.99 4.56 -4.04
N PRO A 124 14.82 3.81 -3.31
CA PRO A 124 15.30 2.52 -3.80
C PRO A 124 14.16 1.49 -3.94
N ALA A 125 13.09 1.59 -3.15
CA ALA A 125 11.89 0.74 -3.29
C ALA A 125 11.17 0.93 -4.65
N ASP A 126 11.20 2.14 -5.22
CA ASP A 126 10.63 2.43 -6.55
C ASP A 126 11.61 2.05 -7.67
N ALA A 127 12.91 2.14 -7.39
CA ALA A 127 13.99 1.87 -8.32
C ALA A 127 14.12 0.37 -8.64
N TYR A 128 14.05 -0.51 -7.64
CA TYR A 128 14.39 -1.94 -7.80
C TYR A 128 13.16 -2.85 -7.82
N PRO A 129 13.25 -4.08 -8.35
CA PRO A 129 12.17 -5.05 -8.29
C PRO A 129 11.73 -5.35 -6.85
N ILE A 130 10.45 -5.69 -6.66
CA ILE A 130 9.88 -5.93 -5.33
C ILE A 130 10.57 -7.05 -4.53
N ASP A 131 11.20 -8.01 -5.22
CA ASP A 131 11.91 -9.13 -4.61
C ASP A 131 13.42 -8.89 -4.46
N ALA A 132 13.90 -7.70 -4.82
CA ALA A 132 15.28 -7.32 -4.61
C ALA A 132 15.57 -7.21 -3.10
N VAL A 133 16.66 -7.84 -2.64
CA VAL A 133 17.14 -7.77 -1.26
C VAL A 133 18.11 -6.59 -1.08
N ASP A 134 18.20 -6.08 0.14
CA ASP A 134 19.06 -4.94 0.47
C ASP A 134 20.55 -5.32 0.52
N LEU A 135 21.11 -5.59 -0.65
CA LEU A 135 22.51 -5.92 -0.91
C LEU A 135 23.10 -4.97 -1.95
N PRO A 136 24.45 -4.95 -2.10
CA PRO A 136 25.11 -4.10 -3.10
C PRO A 136 24.50 -4.27 -4.49
N ARG A 137 24.23 -3.15 -5.13
CA ARG A 137 23.55 -3.02 -6.42
C ARG A 137 24.27 -1.96 -7.26
N SER A 138 24.11 -2.06 -8.57
CA SER A 138 24.74 -1.10 -9.50
C SER A 138 23.83 -0.78 -10.67
N ILE A 139 24.11 0.35 -11.30
CA ILE A 139 23.45 0.81 -12.52
C ILE A 139 24.53 1.30 -13.47
N ASP A 140 24.48 0.81 -14.70
CA ASP A 140 25.36 1.24 -15.78
C ASP A 140 24.48 1.75 -16.94
N VAL A 141 24.78 2.91 -17.51
CA VAL A 141 24.14 3.34 -18.77
C VAL A 141 24.57 2.38 -19.88
N ILE A 142 23.61 1.90 -20.70
CA ILE A 142 23.91 0.96 -21.77
C ILE A 142 24.57 1.70 -22.93
N ASP A 143 25.83 1.37 -23.20
CA ASP A 143 26.57 1.88 -24.35
C ASP A 143 25.84 1.60 -25.67
N GLY A 144 25.65 2.65 -26.48
CA GLY A 144 24.93 2.56 -27.76
C GLY A 144 23.41 2.41 -27.62
N GLY A 145 22.88 2.41 -26.38
CA GLY A 145 21.46 2.55 -26.13
C GLY A 145 20.92 3.89 -26.63
N THR A 146 19.66 3.92 -27.05
CA THR A 146 19.03 5.16 -27.55
C THR A 146 18.54 6.01 -26.38
N VAL A 147 19.31 7.04 -26.02
CA VAL A 147 18.83 8.08 -25.11
C VAL A 147 17.80 8.95 -25.82
N LYS A 148 16.62 9.12 -25.21
CA LYS A 148 15.53 9.90 -25.78
C LYS A 148 15.18 11.07 -24.87
N TRP A 149 15.50 12.28 -25.32
CA TRP A 149 15.06 13.51 -24.68
C TRP A 149 13.64 13.89 -25.12
N HIS A 150 12.70 13.97 -24.18
CA HIS A 150 11.30 14.30 -24.42
C HIS A 150 11.01 15.80 -24.25
N SER A 151 11.76 16.46 -23.39
CA SER A 151 11.78 17.92 -23.16
C SER A 151 13.15 18.32 -22.60
N LEU A 152 13.40 19.60 -22.36
CA LEU A 152 14.62 20.05 -21.67
C LEU A 152 14.70 19.49 -20.22
N GLU A 153 13.56 19.09 -19.67
CA GLU A 153 13.37 18.64 -18.29
C GLU A 153 13.19 17.13 -18.16
N SER A 154 13.18 16.37 -19.28
CA SER A 154 12.89 14.94 -19.22
C SER A 154 13.61 14.13 -20.28
N VAL A 155 14.30 13.08 -19.82
CA VAL A 155 15.08 12.16 -20.64
C VAL A 155 14.76 10.72 -20.25
N THR A 156 14.69 9.82 -21.24
CA THR A 156 14.69 8.37 -21.04
C THR A 156 16.05 7.82 -21.41
N VAL A 157 16.65 7.08 -20.49
CA VAL A 157 17.98 6.49 -20.62
C VAL A 157 17.87 4.97 -20.46
N PRO A 158 18.39 4.18 -21.41
CA PRO A 158 18.52 2.75 -21.24
C PRO A 158 19.66 2.45 -20.26
N ILE A 159 19.33 1.69 -19.22
CA ILE A 159 20.25 1.31 -18.15
C ILE A 159 20.26 -0.20 -17.97
N ARG A 160 21.40 -0.67 -17.46
CA ARG A 160 21.63 -2.02 -17.00
C ARG A 160 21.70 -2.00 -15.49
N MET A 161 20.72 -2.64 -14.87
CA MET A 161 20.62 -2.75 -13.43
C MET A 161 21.15 -4.09 -12.96
N ARG A 162 21.94 -4.09 -11.90
CA ARG A 162 22.33 -5.31 -11.18
C ARG A 162 21.75 -5.31 -9.78
N TYR A 163 21.03 -6.37 -9.45
CA TYR A 163 20.39 -6.54 -8.15
C TYR A 163 20.39 -8.01 -7.72
N THR A 164 20.23 -8.25 -6.44
CA THR A 164 20.16 -9.60 -5.86
C THR A 164 18.74 -9.88 -5.38
N THR A 165 18.27 -11.11 -5.53
CA THR A 165 17.06 -11.62 -4.84
C THR A 165 17.44 -12.80 -3.94
N TYR A 166 16.54 -13.20 -3.04
CA TYR A 166 16.73 -14.40 -2.21
C TYR A 166 15.75 -15.51 -2.63
N ASP A 167 16.29 -16.64 -3.08
CA ASP A 167 15.52 -17.85 -3.32
C ASP A 167 15.41 -18.65 -2.01
N GLY A 168 14.26 -18.56 -1.36
CA GLY A 168 14.00 -19.25 -0.10
C GLY A 168 13.97 -20.77 -0.19
N ASN A 169 13.72 -21.34 -1.38
CA ASN A 169 13.67 -22.80 -1.55
C ASN A 169 15.09 -23.38 -1.60
N GLU A 170 15.97 -22.73 -2.34
CA GLU A 170 17.36 -23.15 -2.50
C GLU A 170 18.27 -22.56 -1.41
N ARG A 171 17.78 -21.57 -0.67
CA ARG A 171 18.52 -20.77 0.34
C ARG A 171 19.72 -20.05 -0.27
N GLU A 172 19.54 -19.54 -1.48
CA GLU A 172 20.59 -18.88 -2.25
C GLU A 172 20.23 -17.43 -2.55
N PHE A 173 21.24 -16.58 -2.63
CA PHE A 173 21.13 -15.31 -3.30
C PHE A 173 21.32 -15.52 -4.80
N VAL A 174 20.42 -14.92 -5.59
CA VAL A 174 20.45 -14.96 -7.05
C VAL A 174 20.70 -13.55 -7.56
N ASP A 175 21.82 -13.35 -8.23
CA ASP A 175 22.23 -12.07 -8.80
C ASP A 175 21.69 -11.97 -10.23
N TYR A 176 21.00 -10.88 -10.53
CA TYR A 176 20.37 -10.60 -11.82
C TYR A 176 21.00 -9.38 -12.48
N GLU A 177 21.07 -9.42 -13.81
CA GLU A 177 21.32 -8.28 -14.69
C GLU A 177 20.03 -8.00 -15.48
N TRP A 178 19.57 -6.75 -15.48
CA TRP A 178 18.31 -6.38 -16.10
C TRP A 178 18.42 -5.08 -16.88
N ASP A 179 18.22 -5.19 -18.19
CA ASP A 179 18.19 -4.05 -19.09
C ASP A 179 16.77 -3.43 -19.10
N THR A 180 16.69 -2.17 -18.68
CA THR A 180 15.45 -1.41 -18.54
C THR A 180 15.68 0.04 -18.94
N ASP A 181 14.60 0.76 -19.24
CA ASP A 181 14.65 2.21 -19.36
C ASP A 181 14.38 2.88 -18.00
N VAL A 182 15.02 4.01 -17.76
CA VAL A 182 14.63 4.94 -16.68
C VAL A 182 14.33 6.30 -17.29
N ARG A 183 13.18 6.88 -16.93
CA ARG A 183 12.82 8.24 -17.32
C ARG A 183 13.07 9.18 -16.15
N LEU A 184 13.91 10.18 -16.37
CA LEU A 184 14.28 11.19 -15.38
C LEU A 184 13.48 12.49 -15.59
N TYR A 185 13.32 13.24 -14.51
CA TYR A 185 12.59 14.50 -14.45
C TYR A 185 13.32 15.54 -13.59
N ARG A 186 13.28 16.79 -14.03
CA ARG A 186 13.76 17.97 -13.29
C ARG A 186 12.79 19.13 -13.47
N GLU A 187 12.93 20.19 -12.67
CA GLU A 187 12.01 21.34 -12.73
C GLU A 187 12.39 22.37 -13.81
N SER A 188 13.66 22.42 -14.19
CA SER A 188 14.17 23.29 -15.26
C SER A 188 15.46 22.72 -15.85
N PHE A 189 15.86 23.21 -17.03
CA PHE A 189 17.06 22.76 -17.74
C PHE A 189 18.36 22.79 -16.92
N GLU A 190 18.51 23.73 -15.98
CA GLU A 190 19.72 23.87 -15.15
C GLU A 190 19.58 23.24 -13.76
N ALA A 191 18.39 22.71 -13.42
CA ALA A 191 18.15 22.10 -12.12
C ALA A 191 18.69 20.66 -12.06
N PRO A 192 19.07 20.17 -10.87
CA PRO A 192 19.36 18.75 -10.68
C PRO A 192 18.12 17.89 -10.98
N TRP A 193 18.35 16.61 -11.29
CA TRP A 193 17.26 15.64 -11.39
C TRP A 193 16.59 15.44 -10.03
N THR A 194 15.26 15.43 -10.02
CA THR A 194 14.46 15.35 -8.79
C THR A 194 13.50 14.17 -8.77
N GLY A 195 13.24 13.54 -9.91
CA GLY A 195 12.34 12.41 -10.00
C GLY A 195 12.70 11.44 -11.10
N PHE A 196 12.25 10.20 -10.94
CA PHE A 196 12.38 9.18 -11.96
C PHE A 196 11.13 8.30 -12.03
N ILE A 197 10.96 7.65 -13.17
CA ILE A 197 10.05 6.53 -13.37
C ILE A 197 10.85 5.41 -14.02
N ARG A 198 10.94 4.26 -13.36
CA ARG A 198 11.45 3.06 -14.02
C ARG A 198 10.44 2.62 -15.09
N GLY A 199 10.93 2.47 -16.31
CA GLY A 199 10.16 1.99 -17.44
C GLY A 199 9.83 0.51 -17.35
N GLY A 200 9.17 0.02 -18.40
CA GLY A 200 9.04 -1.42 -18.62
C GLY A 200 10.37 -2.04 -19.02
N SER A 201 10.45 -3.36 -18.85
CA SER A 201 11.58 -4.19 -19.28
C SER A 201 11.87 -3.99 -20.78
N ILE A 202 13.15 -3.78 -21.12
CA ILE A 202 13.64 -3.88 -22.52
C ILE A 202 13.87 -5.37 -22.87
N GLY A 203 14.14 -6.20 -21.86
CA GLY A 203 14.23 -7.65 -21.93
C GLY A 203 14.01 -8.34 -20.58
N SER A 204 14.02 -9.67 -20.55
CA SER A 204 13.98 -10.42 -19.29
C SER A 204 15.22 -10.12 -18.44
N ALA A 205 15.08 -10.22 -17.12
CA ALA A 205 16.25 -10.22 -16.24
C ALA A 205 17.02 -11.53 -16.45
N ASP A 206 18.32 -11.41 -16.69
CA ASP A 206 19.24 -12.54 -16.86
C ASP A 206 19.88 -12.87 -15.52
N GLU A 207 19.86 -14.15 -15.14
CA GLU A 207 20.62 -14.61 -13.98
C GLU A 207 22.10 -14.63 -14.32
N VAL A 208 22.91 -13.91 -13.52
CA VAL A 208 24.36 -13.78 -13.72
C VAL A 208 25.18 -14.44 -12.62
N GLY A 209 24.54 -14.87 -11.53
CA GLY A 209 25.23 -15.58 -10.46
C GLY A 209 24.31 -16.14 -9.39
N ARG A 210 24.82 -17.13 -8.66
CA ARG A 210 24.22 -17.67 -7.43
C ARG A 210 25.27 -17.83 -6.36
N ARG A 211 24.89 -17.63 -5.11
CA ARG A 211 25.75 -17.81 -3.94
C ARG A 211 24.93 -18.20 -2.71
N PRO A 212 25.53 -18.89 -1.72
CA PRO A 212 24.84 -19.20 -0.46
C PRO A 212 24.23 -17.94 0.14
N GLY A 213 22.95 -18.00 0.45
CA GLY A 213 22.18 -16.88 0.97
C GLY A 213 21.96 -16.96 2.48
N GLN A 214 21.73 -15.82 3.10
CA GLN A 214 21.35 -15.75 4.51
C GLN A 214 19.83 -15.55 4.63
N PRO A 215 19.09 -16.52 5.22
CA PRO A 215 17.68 -16.35 5.51
C PRO A 215 17.44 -15.09 6.36
N GLY A 216 16.37 -14.37 6.07
CA GLY A 216 15.98 -13.16 6.81
C GLY A 216 16.70 -11.88 6.37
N THR A 217 17.41 -11.90 5.24
CA THR A 217 17.89 -10.65 4.62
C THR A 217 16.68 -9.86 4.11
N PRO A 218 16.47 -8.60 4.54
CA PRO A 218 15.29 -7.85 4.19
C PRO A 218 15.27 -7.51 2.70
N LYS A 219 14.07 -7.41 2.15
CA LYS A 219 13.85 -6.77 0.84
C LYS A 219 14.19 -5.29 0.91
N ILE A 220 14.53 -4.68 -0.23
CA ILE A 220 14.80 -3.23 -0.29
C ILE A 220 13.60 -2.43 0.23
N SER A 221 12.38 -2.78 -0.17
CA SER A 221 11.17 -2.13 0.32
C SER A 221 11.01 -2.26 1.84
N GLU A 222 11.24 -3.46 2.38
CA GLU A 222 11.21 -3.71 3.82
C GLU A 222 12.29 -2.91 4.55
N ALA A 223 13.50 -2.82 4.01
CA ALA A 223 14.59 -2.04 4.60
C ALA A 223 14.26 -0.54 4.65
N VAL A 224 13.65 0.02 3.60
CA VAL A 224 13.17 1.40 3.56
C VAL A 224 12.08 1.64 4.61
N ASP A 225 11.08 0.75 4.66
CA ASP A 225 9.98 0.86 5.63
C ASP A 225 10.49 0.74 7.07
N ASN A 226 11.43 -0.18 7.31
CA ASN A 226 12.07 -0.35 8.61
C ASN A 226 12.90 0.87 9.03
N ALA A 227 13.63 1.49 8.10
CA ALA A 227 14.37 2.72 8.36
C ALA A 227 13.44 3.90 8.68
N ALA A 228 12.32 4.02 7.95
CA ALA A 228 11.30 5.03 8.22
C ALA A 228 10.62 4.79 9.59
N SER A 229 10.29 3.53 9.91
CA SER A 229 9.76 3.11 11.21
C SER A 229 10.72 3.41 12.35
N ALA A 230 12.03 3.19 12.17
CA ALA A 230 13.06 3.54 13.15
C ALA A 230 13.15 5.05 13.36
N ALA A 231 13.15 5.83 12.27
CA ALA A 231 13.18 7.28 12.34
C ALA A 231 11.95 7.84 13.06
N TYR A 232 10.76 7.27 12.80
CA TYR A 232 9.54 7.63 13.49
C TYR A 232 9.57 7.23 14.97
N ALA A 233 10.01 6.01 15.30
CA ALA A 233 10.16 5.54 16.67
C ALA A 233 11.06 6.47 17.51
N ALA A 234 12.11 7.02 16.91
CA ALA A 234 12.99 7.99 17.57
C ALA A 234 12.32 9.35 17.87
N THR A 235 11.16 9.64 17.27
CA THR A 235 10.36 10.84 17.58
C THR A 235 9.36 10.64 18.71
N LEU A 236 9.11 9.39 19.11
CA LEU A 236 8.17 9.07 20.17
C LEU A 236 8.73 9.52 21.54
N PRO A 237 7.85 9.95 22.46
CA PRO A 237 8.27 10.34 23.80
C PRO A 237 8.83 9.14 24.57
N ASP A 238 9.80 9.40 25.44
CA ASP A 238 10.26 8.40 26.41
C ASP A 238 9.19 8.18 27.48
N VAL A 239 8.83 6.92 27.71
CA VAL A 239 7.79 6.52 28.67
C VAL A 239 8.37 5.58 29.70
N GLN A 240 8.11 5.85 30.97
CA GLN A 240 8.54 4.98 32.06
C GLN A 240 7.51 3.86 32.25
N VAL A 241 7.91 2.65 31.91
CA VAL A 241 7.13 1.43 32.12
C VAL A 241 7.71 0.66 33.31
N PRO A 242 6.90 0.33 34.34
CA PRO A 242 7.38 -0.48 35.46
C PRO A 242 7.58 -1.94 35.04
N GLU A 243 8.42 -2.66 35.78
CA GLU A 243 8.51 -4.11 35.63
C GLU A 243 7.24 -4.79 36.20
N PHE A 244 6.57 -5.58 35.37
CA PHE A 244 5.33 -6.26 35.74
C PHE A 244 5.60 -7.65 36.31
N ARG A 245 4.99 -7.97 37.46
CA ARG A 245 5.08 -9.29 38.11
C ARG A 245 4.00 -10.25 37.67
N SER A 246 2.97 -9.74 37.00
CA SER A 246 1.87 -10.52 36.44
C SER A 246 1.31 -9.85 35.19
N ASP A 247 0.64 -10.65 34.36
CA ASP A 247 -0.22 -10.18 33.27
C ASP A 247 -1.28 -9.19 33.74
N MET A 248 -1.84 -9.39 34.94
CA MET A 248 -2.82 -8.49 35.56
C MET A 248 -2.25 -7.11 35.90
N GLU A 249 -0.99 -7.04 36.35
CA GLU A 249 -0.31 -5.76 36.58
C GLU A 249 -0.11 -4.98 35.27
N LEU A 250 0.34 -5.66 34.20
CA LEU A 250 0.46 -5.07 32.86
C LEU A 250 -0.89 -4.60 32.33
N ALA A 251 -1.93 -5.43 32.42
CA ALA A 251 -3.25 -5.10 31.92
C ALA A 251 -3.85 -3.88 32.64
N LYS A 252 -3.67 -3.78 33.97
CA LYS A 252 -4.09 -2.60 34.75
C LYS A 252 -3.30 -1.35 34.39
N TYR A 253 -2.00 -1.48 34.14
CA TYR A 253 -1.17 -0.37 33.68
C TYR A 253 -1.64 0.17 32.34
N LEU A 254 -1.86 -0.70 31.34
CA LEU A 254 -2.40 -0.28 30.04
C LEU A 254 -3.78 0.36 30.17
N TYR A 255 -4.67 -0.24 30.97
CA TYR A 255 -5.98 0.34 31.24
C TYR A 255 -5.89 1.76 31.82
N GLN A 256 -5.01 1.96 32.80
CA GLN A 256 -4.81 3.25 33.43
C GLN A 256 -4.20 4.26 32.47
N ALA A 257 -3.18 3.88 31.70
CA ALA A 257 -2.58 4.74 30.68
C ALA A 257 -3.64 5.22 29.67
N PHE A 258 -4.44 4.29 29.14
CA PHE A 258 -5.51 4.58 28.17
C PHE A 258 -6.62 5.46 28.74
N ARG A 259 -6.83 5.38 30.06
CA ARG A 259 -7.79 6.21 30.78
C ARG A 259 -7.26 7.62 31.02
N GLU A 260 -5.97 7.78 31.26
CA GLU A 260 -5.39 9.02 31.77
C GLU A 260 -4.75 9.89 30.69
N THR A 261 -4.42 9.34 29.52
CA THR A 261 -3.86 10.09 28.39
C THR A 261 -4.69 9.92 27.12
N THR A 262 -4.76 11.00 26.33
CA THR A 262 -5.29 11.03 24.96
C THR A 262 -4.22 11.41 23.94
N ASP A 263 -2.97 11.57 24.38
CA ASP A 263 -1.86 11.92 23.52
C ASP A 263 -1.42 10.68 22.73
N ARG A 264 -1.69 10.67 21.42
CA ARG A 264 -1.41 9.52 20.54
C ARG A 264 0.05 9.08 20.61
N PRO A 265 1.08 9.97 20.48
CA PRO A 265 2.47 9.56 20.59
C PRO A 265 2.81 8.90 21.93
N THR A 266 2.30 9.42 23.04
CA THR A 266 2.52 8.81 24.37
C THR A 266 1.87 7.43 24.48
N LEU A 267 0.64 7.28 23.99
CA LEU A 267 -0.07 5.99 23.98
C LEU A 267 0.66 4.96 23.12
N GLU A 268 1.12 5.36 21.94
CA GLU A 268 1.92 4.51 21.06
C GLU A 268 3.22 4.07 21.72
N ALA A 269 3.99 5.02 22.29
CA ALA A 269 5.21 4.71 23.02
C ALA A 269 4.95 3.72 24.16
N THR A 270 3.83 3.90 24.88
CA THR A 270 3.42 3.00 25.97
C THR A 270 3.13 1.58 25.47
N ILE A 271 2.43 1.44 24.34
CA ILE A 271 2.17 0.13 23.73
C ILE A 271 3.48 -0.51 23.28
N ARG A 272 4.32 0.22 22.53
CA ARG A 272 5.61 -0.30 22.06
C ARG A 272 6.49 -0.78 23.21
N ALA A 273 6.56 -0.03 24.30
CA ALA A 273 7.40 -0.35 25.44
C ALA A 273 7.03 -1.66 26.18
N VAL A 274 5.85 -2.24 25.90
CA VAL A 274 5.42 -3.53 26.46
C VAL A 274 5.31 -4.64 25.41
N LEU A 275 5.65 -4.39 24.15
CA LEU A 275 5.67 -5.41 23.12
C LEU A 275 6.81 -6.41 23.32
N PRO A 276 6.65 -7.67 22.88
CA PRO A 276 7.72 -8.65 22.91
C PRO A 276 8.83 -8.29 21.92
N ALA A 277 10.05 -8.79 22.17
CA ALA A 277 11.22 -8.49 21.35
C ALA A 277 11.07 -8.87 19.86
N ASP A 278 10.26 -9.88 19.54
CA ASP A 278 9.99 -10.33 18.16
C ASP A 278 9.00 -9.45 17.40
N ALA A 279 8.34 -8.49 18.06
CA ALA A 279 7.55 -7.44 17.40
C ALA A 279 8.42 -6.35 16.76
N PHE A 280 9.72 -6.32 17.08
CA PHE A 280 10.65 -5.32 16.59
C PHE A 280 11.53 -5.86 15.47
N VAL A 281 11.86 -4.97 14.54
CA VAL A 281 12.84 -5.26 13.49
C VAL A 281 14.20 -5.47 14.14
N ALA A 282 14.88 -6.57 13.82
CA ALA A 282 16.19 -6.89 14.37
C ALA A 282 17.18 -5.74 14.12
N GLY A 283 17.75 -5.18 15.20
CA GLY A 283 18.66 -4.02 15.14
C GLY A 283 17.99 -2.67 14.86
N GLY A 284 16.65 -2.62 14.78
CA GLY A 284 15.87 -1.46 14.32
C GLY A 284 15.65 -0.32 15.33
N ASN A 285 16.36 -0.28 16.46
CA ASN A 285 16.25 0.79 17.48
C ASN A 285 14.79 1.15 17.87
N GLY A 286 13.91 0.16 18.05
CA GLY A 286 12.49 0.38 18.40
C GLY A 286 11.55 0.49 17.19
N ALA A 287 12.06 0.31 15.97
CA ALA A 287 11.25 0.08 14.78
C ALA A 287 10.45 -1.22 14.91
N VAL A 288 9.18 -1.12 14.58
CA VAL A 288 8.29 -2.28 14.38
C VAL A 288 8.03 -2.46 12.89
N ASP A 289 7.70 -3.67 12.47
CA ASP A 289 7.33 -3.92 11.08
C ASP A 289 5.96 -3.29 10.73
N LEU A 290 5.62 -3.27 9.44
CA LEU A 290 4.37 -2.66 8.97
C LEU A 290 3.13 -3.33 9.57
N ALA A 291 3.15 -4.65 9.74
CA ALA A 291 2.01 -5.40 10.29
C ALA A 291 1.75 -5.02 11.75
N THR A 292 2.82 -4.92 12.55
CA THR A 292 2.77 -4.48 13.95
C THR A 292 2.35 -3.02 14.04
N GLN A 293 2.87 -2.14 13.17
CA GLN A 293 2.45 -0.73 13.13
C GLN A 293 0.96 -0.60 12.85
N MET A 294 0.45 -1.30 11.82
CA MET A 294 -0.98 -1.29 11.49
C MET A 294 -1.82 -1.84 12.65
N TRP A 295 -1.33 -2.87 13.34
CA TRP A 295 -1.98 -3.40 14.53
C TRP A 295 -2.05 -2.33 15.63
N ILE A 296 -0.97 -1.61 15.94
CA ILE A 296 -0.95 -0.51 16.92
C ILE A 296 -1.95 0.58 16.52
N ASP A 297 -1.87 1.04 15.27
CA ASP A 297 -2.70 2.14 14.75
C ASP A 297 -4.18 1.83 14.85
N GLU A 298 -4.61 0.60 14.55
CA GLU A 298 -6.01 0.19 14.70
C GLU A 298 -6.50 0.31 16.16
N ARG A 299 -5.66 -0.01 17.15
CA ARG A 299 -6.04 0.07 18.58
C ARG A 299 -6.05 1.52 19.04
N LEU A 300 -5.09 2.32 18.61
CA LEU A 300 -5.06 3.76 18.91
C LEU A 300 -6.23 4.49 18.26
N ASP A 301 -6.58 4.14 17.02
CA ASP A 301 -7.77 4.66 16.36
C ASP A 301 -9.01 4.26 17.14
N ALA A 302 -9.18 2.98 17.51
CA ALA A 302 -10.31 2.55 18.33
C ALA A 302 -10.38 3.30 19.69
N LEU A 303 -9.24 3.60 20.29
CA LEU A 303 -9.11 4.28 21.58
C LEU A 303 -9.41 5.79 21.49
N LEU A 304 -9.03 6.43 20.39
CA LEU A 304 -9.10 7.88 20.19
C LEU A 304 -10.25 8.30 19.27
N LYS A 305 -11.02 7.34 18.76
CA LYS A 305 -12.14 7.59 17.86
C LYS A 305 -13.35 8.11 18.61
N GLY A 306 -13.87 9.23 18.11
CA GLY A 306 -15.15 9.79 18.52
C GLY A 306 -15.02 11.00 19.45
N GLU A 307 -16.18 11.51 19.87
CA GLU A 307 -16.26 12.70 20.73
C GLU A 307 -16.08 12.37 22.22
N ILE A 308 -16.11 11.09 22.57
CA ILE A 308 -16.07 10.60 23.94
C ILE A 308 -14.79 9.78 24.12
N SER A 309 -14.07 10.02 25.22
CA SER A 309 -12.78 9.38 25.50
C SER A 309 -12.97 7.98 26.08
N PHE A 310 -11.93 7.12 25.98
CA PHE A 310 -11.91 5.84 26.69
C PHE A 310 -12.24 6.01 28.18
N ARG A 311 -11.81 7.14 28.78
CA ARG A 311 -12.08 7.51 30.16
C ARG A 311 -13.57 7.66 30.48
N ASP A 312 -14.38 8.09 29.54
CA ASP A 312 -15.81 8.28 29.78
C ASP A 312 -16.58 6.95 29.69
N HIS A 313 -16.01 5.96 28.99
CA HIS A 313 -16.54 4.60 28.87
C HIS A 313 -16.14 3.67 30.02
N THR A 314 -15.28 4.14 30.92
CA THR A 314 -14.55 3.29 31.85
C THR A 314 -14.48 3.85 33.26
N CYS A 315 -14.39 2.93 34.23
CA CYS A 315 -14.31 3.27 35.65
C CYS A 315 -12.86 3.32 36.14
N PRO A 316 -12.50 4.20 37.09
CA PRO A 316 -11.14 4.23 37.64
C PRO A 316 -10.65 2.88 38.19
N SER A 317 -11.57 2.07 38.71
CA SER A 317 -11.29 0.71 39.15
C SER A 317 -12.18 -0.26 38.36
N PRO A 318 -11.70 -0.81 37.23
CA PRO A 318 -12.51 -1.70 36.41
C PRO A 318 -12.77 -3.02 37.13
N ALA A 319 -13.99 -3.54 36.95
CA ALA A 319 -14.22 -4.97 37.12
C ALA A 319 -13.62 -5.73 35.93
N TYR A 320 -13.05 -6.91 36.20
CA TYR A 320 -12.56 -7.82 35.17
C TYR A 320 -13.29 -9.17 35.25
N ASP A 321 -13.40 -9.85 34.11
CA ASP A 321 -14.02 -11.17 34.00
C ASP A 321 -13.05 -12.27 34.46
N GLU A 322 -13.17 -12.69 35.72
CA GLU A 322 -12.30 -13.70 36.33
C GLU A 322 -12.53 -15.11 35.76
N GLU A 323 -13.76 -15.43 35.33
CA GLU A 323 -14.06 -16.73 34.73
C GLU A 323 -13.41 -16.85 33.36
N ARG A 324 -13.55 -15.81 32.53
CA ARG A 324 -12.92 -15.77 31.21
C ARG A 324 -11.39 -15.73 31.31
N TYR A 325 -10.84 -14.99 32.27
CA TYR A 325 -9.40 -15.03 32.55
C TYR A 325 -8.92 -16.45 32.85
N ARG A 326 -9.60 -17.18 33.74
CA ARG A 326 -9.23 -18.58 34.08
C ARG A 326 -9.33 -19.54 32.90
N ARG A 327 -10.25 -19.32 31.96
CA ARG A 327 -10.50 -20.21 30.83
C ARG A 327 -9.63 -19.92 29.60
N GLU A 328 -9.42 -18.64 29.30
CA GLU A 328 -8.82 -18.20 28.03
C GLU A 328 -7.45 -17.55 28.22
N ASN A 329 -7.02 -17.31 29.46
CA ASN A 329 -5.83 -16.53 29.79
C ASN A 329 -5.86 -15.14 29.12
N VAL A 330 -7.03 -14.51 29.15
CA VAL A 330 -7.28 -13.16 28.62
C VAL A 330 -7.92 -12.32 29.71
N ILE A 331 -7.35 -11.16 29.98
CA ILE A 331 -7.86 -10.21 30.96
C ILE A 331 -8.83 -9.28 30.24
N VAL A 332 -10.10 -9.34 30.63
CA VAL A 332 -11.17 -8.56 30.00
C VAL A 332 -11.70 -7.57 31.02
N PHE A 333 -11.44 -6.28 30.78
CA PHE A 333 -12.01 -5.20 31.56
C PHE A 333 -13.35 -4.77 30.99
N SER A 334 -14.25 -4.55 31.93
CA SER A 334 -15.64 -4.18 31.70
C SER A 334 -15.78 -2.71 31.32
N ASP A 335 -16.70 -2.43 30.40
CA ASP A 335 -17.17 -1.06 30.20
C ASP A 335 -18.18 -0.63 31.26
N ILE A 336 -18.55 0.65 31.25
CA ILE A 336 -19.54 1.21 32.17
C ILE A 336 -20.98 0.79 31.84
N PHE A 337 -21.22 0.21 30.66
CA PHE A 337 -22.55 -0.20 30.18
C PHE A 337 -22.98 -1.60 30.64
N GLN A 338 -22.18 -2.28 31.46
CA GLN A 338 -22.53 -3.57 32.05
C GLN A 338 -23.78 -3.56 32.95
N THR A 339 -24.33 -2.39 33.28
CA THR A 339 -25.61 -2.32 33.99
C THR A 339 -26.76 -2.73 33.04
N HIS A 340 -27.53 -3.72 33.46
CA HIS A 340 -28.73 -4.20 32.76
C HIS A 340 -29.64 -3.01 32.38
N PRO A 341 -30.13 -2.89 31.13
CA PRO A 341 -30.41 -3.97 30.17
C PRO A 341 -29.47 -4.10 28.96
N ARG A 342 -28.31 -3.40 28.92
CA ARG A 342 -27.59 -3.18 27.65
C ARG A 342 -26.50 -4.22 27.30
N GLY A 343 -26.39 -5.31 28.06
CA GLY A 343 -25.47 -6.42 27.81
C GLY A 343 -24.02 -6.07 28.16
N GLY A 344 -23.26 -7.06 28.66
CA GLY A 344 -21.87 -6.83 29.05
C GLY A 344 -21.01 -6.53 27.84
N LYS A 345 -20.51 -5.29 27.69
CA LYS A 345 -19.47 -5.02 26.71
C LYS A 345 -18.10 -4.94 27.37
N VAL A 346 -17.13 -5.38 26.58
CA VAL A 346 -15.72 -5.30 26.88
C VAL A 346 -15.29 -3.87 26.57
N ALA A 347 -14.49 -3.26 27.44
CA ALA A 347 -13.79 -2.01 27.13
C ALA A 347 -12.37 -2.29 26.63
N LEU A 348 -11.69 -3.23 27.29
CA LEU A 348 -10.31 -3.59 27.00
C LEU A 348 -10.11 -5.09 27.20
N SER A 349 -9.45 -5.73 26.25
CA SER A 349 -9.01 -7.12 26.33
C SER A 349 -7.50 -7.16 26.17
N VAL A 350 -6.81 -7.78 27.11
CA VAL A 350 -5.35 -7.90 27.14
C VAL A 350 -4.96 -9.37 27.25
N ARG A 351 -4.10 -9.83 26.35
CA ARG A 351 -3.37 -11.08 26.51
C ARG A 351 -1.90 -10.75 26.69
N ALA A 352 -1.35 -11.15 27.83
CA ALA A 352 0.07 -11.02 28.11
C ALA A 352 0.68 -12.40 28.37
N SER A 353 1.99 -12.51 28.27
CA SER A 353 2.72 -13.71 28.62
C SER A 353 4.07 -13.37 29.26
N PRO A 354 4.62 -14.26 30.08
CA PRO A 354 5.98 -14.09 30.57
C PRO A 354 6.94 -14.11 29.38
N GLU A 355 7.79 -13.10 29.29
CA GLU A 355 8.90 -13.06 28.35
C GLU A 355 9.92 -14.13 28.75
N GLN A 356 10.36 -14.96 27.83
CA GLN A 356 11.39 -15.95 28.13
C GLN A 356 12.76 -15.31 27.96
N THR A 357 13.44 -15.03 29.07
CA THR A 357 14.79 -14.43 29.04
C THR A 357 15.91 -15.46 28.94
N GLY A 358 15.57 -16.75 28.95
CA GLY A 358 16.51 -17.85 28.78
C GLY A 358 16.05 -19.13 29.48
N TYR A 359 16.98 -20.07 29.65
CA TYR A 359 16.74 -21.35 30.34
C TYR A 359 17.75 -21.53 31.48
N ARG A 360 17.27 -21.94 32.66
CA ARG A 360 18.11 -22.33 33.80
C ARG A 360 17.71 -23.73 34.25
N ASN A 361 18.67 -24.65 34.21
CA ASN A 361 18.46 -26.08 34.50
C ASN A 361 17.37 -26.73 33.63
N GLY A 362 17.28 -26.35 32.35
CA GLY A 362 16.29 -26.90 31.41
C GLY A 362 14.85 -26.39 31.61
N GLN A 363 14.64 -25.40 32.47
CA GLN A 363 13.37 -24.69 32.62
C GLN A 363 13.50 -23.26 32.10
N PRO A 364 12.50 -22.72 31.40
CA PRO A 364 12.51 -21.33 30.99
C PRO A 364 12.54 -20.42 32.24
N VAL A 365 13.42 -19.43 32.25
CA VAL A 365 13.41 -18.36 33.25
C VAL A 365 12.47 -17.29 32.74
N ALA A 366 11.36 -17.09 33.45
CA ALA A 366 10.47 -15.98 33.16
C ALA A 366 11.20 -14.65 33.44
N GLY A 367 11.26 -13.79 32.43
CA GLY A 367 11.46 -12.35 32.58
C GLY A 367 10.16 -11.66 33.01
N GLY A 368 10.05 -10.37 32.69
CA GLY A 368 8.81 -9.60 32.86
C GLY A 368 7.67 -10.12 31.98
N TYR A 369 6.54 -9.42 31.97
CA TYR A 369 5.41 -9.74 31.10
C TYR A 369 5.39 -8.81 29.88
N THR A 370 5.08 -9.37 28.72
CA THR A 370 4.92 -8.64 27.45
C THR A 370 3.51 -8.78 26.91
N LEU A 371 3.09 -7.82 26.08
CA LEU A 371 1.79 -7.72 25.45
C LEU A 371 1.76 -8.53 24.15
N ASN A 372 0.94 -9.57 24.09
CA ASN A 372 0.77 -10.38 22.88
C ASN A 372 -0.45 -9.98 22.06
N ASP A 373 -1.51 -9.53 22.73
CA ASP A 373 -2.73 -9.09 22.07
C ASP A 373 -3.45 -8.02 22.91
N LEU A 374 -4.06 -7.10 22.19
CA LEU A 374 -4.73 -5.91 22.70
C LEU A 374 -5.96 -5.65 21.84
N SER A 375 -7.12 -5.58 22.47
CA SER A 375 -8.33 -5.11 21.80
C SER A 375 -9.00 -4.03 22.63
N VAL A 376 -9.27 -2.89 21.99
CA VAL A 376 -9.96 -1.75 22.59
C VAL A 376 -11.34 -1.64 21.95
N TYR A 377 -12.34 -1.44 22.79
CA TYR A 377 -13.73 -1.36 22.36
C TYR A 377 -14.36 -0.09 22.93
N ILE A 378 -14.63 0.87 22.05
CA ILE A 378 -15.36 2.10 22.36
C ILE A 378 -16.64 2.08 21.54
N THR A 379 -17.79 2.30 22.19
CA THR A 379 -19.06 2.34 21.47
C THR A 379 -19.18 3.66 20.71
N THR A 380 -19.73 3.58 19.50
CA THR A 380 -20.14 4.73 18.68
C THR A 380 -21.66 4.81 18.55
N ASP A 381 -22.39 4.05 19.38
CA ASP A 381 -23.84 3.98 19.36
C ASP A 381 -24.42 5.24 20.01
N GLU A 382 -25.18 6.02 19.24
CA GLU A 382 -25.73 7.30 19.68
C GLU A 382 -26.61 7.19 20.94
N ASP A 383 -27.37 6.10 21.12
CA ASP A 383 -28.20 5.90 22.31
C ASP A 383 -27.36 5.61 23.56
N GLN A 384 -26.17 5.03 23.39
CA GLN A 384 -25.19 4.83 24.45
C GLN A 384 -24.43 6.11 24.77
N LEU A 385 -24.04 6.88 23.75
CA LEU A 385 -23.40 8.18 23.92
C LEU A 385 -24.36 9.18 24.59
N ALA A 386 -25.62 9.23 24.16
CA ALA A 386 -26.65 10.07 24.78
C ALA A 386 -26.90 9.69 26.24
N TRP A 387 -26.88 8.39 26.56
CA TRP A 387 -27.00 7.92 27.94
C TRP A 387 -25.80 8.34 28.79
N LEU A 388 -24.56 8.21 28.30
CA LEU A 388 -23.38 8.69 29.03
C LEU A 388 -23.47 10.20 29.31
N ARG A 389 -23.88 10.97 28.30
CA ARG A 389 -24.08 12.43 28.41
C ARG A 389 -25.22 12.83 29.35
N SER A 390 -26.10 11.90 29.73
CA SER A 390 -27.18 12.16 30.66
C SER A 390 -26.75 12.22 32.13
N PHE A 391 -25.50 11.81 32.44
CA PHE A 391 -24.94 11.92 33.78
C PHE A 391 -24.06 13.17 33.89
N ASP A 392 -24.29 13.96 34.95
CA ASP A 392 -23.43 15.09 35.29
C ASP A 392 -22.03 14.64 35.77
N ASP A 393 -21.94 13.42 36.30
CA ASP A 393 -20.69 12.78 36.72
C ASP A 393 -20.76 11.26 36.45
N THR A 394 -19.94 10.78 35.52
CA THR A 394 -19.84 9.36 35.15
C THR A 394 -19.30 8.48 36.29
N SER A 395 -18.63 9.07 37.30
CA SER A 395 -18.15 8.33 38.47
C SER A 395 -19.30 7.76 39.31
N SER A 396 -20.48 8.40 39.27
CA SER A 396 -21.68 7.92 39.96
C SER A 396 -22.14 6.55 39.43
N VAL A 397 -21.94 6.29 38.14
CA VAL A 397 -22.30 5.04 37.47
C VAL A 397 -21.36 3.89 37.86
N CYS A 398 -20.10 4.20 38.14
CA CYS A 398 -19.08 3.23 38.55
C CYS A 398 -19.33 2.57 39.91
N SER A 399 -19.99 3.29 40.83
CA SER A 399 -20.32 2.77 42.15
C SER A 399 -21.47 1.74 42.12
N ALA A 400 -22.40 1.89 41.17
CA ALA A 400 -23.52 0.97 40.96
C ALA A 400 -23.11 -0.29 40.17
N SER A 401 -22.21 -0.15 39.20
CA SER A 401 -21.74 -1.27 38.36
C SER A 401 -20.82 -2.24 39.11
N GLY A 402 -19.91 -1.75 39.97
CA GLY A 402 -19.02 -2.62 40.76
C GLY A 402 -19.76 -3.56 41.72
N GLN A 403 -20.83 -3.08 42.35
CA GLN A 403 -21.68 -3.92 43.22
C GLN A 403 -22.57 -4.88 42.42
N ALA A 404 -23.10 -4.44 41.27
CA ALA A 404 -23.94 -5.28 40.41
C ALA A 404 -23.16 -6.43 39.77
N VAL A 405 -21.91 -6.21 39.34
CA VAL A 405 -21.05 -7.25 38.78
C VAL A 405 -20.61 -8.25 39.85
N GLN A 406 -20.21 -7.79 41.04
CA GLN A 406 -19.91 -8.71 42.16
C GLN A 406 -21.13 -9.55 42.55
N ALA A 407 -22.32 -8.96 42.61
CA ALA A 407 -23.56 -9.68 42.90
C ALA A 407 -23.95 -10.68 41.78
N ALA A 408 -23.73 -10.33 40.51
CA ALA A 408 -23.99 -11.21 39.38
C ALA A 408 -23.01 -12.41 39.33
N THR A 409 -21.72 -12.18 39.59
CA THR A 409 -20.70 -13.24 39.64
C THR A 409 -20.93 -14.18 40.83
N GLN A 410 -21.31 -13.63 42.00
CA GLN A 410 -21.70 -14.45 43.16
C GLN A 410 -22.98 -15.26 42.89
N GLY A 411 -24.00 -14.64 42.28
CA GLY A 411 -25.24 -15.33 41.91
C GLY A 411 -25.03 -16.45 40.88
N ALA A 412 -24.10 -16.26 39.92
CA ALA A 412 -23.74 -17.29 38.95
C ALA A 412 -22.96 -18.46 39.60
N GLN A 413 -22.08 -18.19 40.57
CA GLN A 413 -21.40 -19.22 41.36
C GLN A 413 -22.36 -20.03 42.22
N GLU A 414 -23.27 -19.36 42.94
CA GLU A 414 -24.31 -20.03 43.76
C GLU A 414 -25.28 -20.86 42.90
N ALA A 415 -25.64 -20.38 41.71
CA ALA A 415 -26.47 -21.12 40.77
C ALA A 415 -25.74 -22.37 40.24
N THR A 416 -24.44 -22.28 39.96
CA THR A 416 -23.63 -23.41 39.46
C THR A 416 -23.41 -24.46 40.54
N GLU A 417 -23.10 -24.06 41.78
CA GLU A 417 -22.99 -24.98 42.93
C GLU A 417 -24.33 -25.64 43.26
N GLY A 418 -25.42 -24.87 43.31
CA GLY A 418 -26.76 -25.40 43.59
C GLY A 418 -27.30 -26.37 42.52
N THR A 419 -26.86 -26.22 41.26
CA THR A 419 -27.22 -27.15 40.18
C THR A 419 -26.38 -28.43 40.25
N THR A 420 -25.11 -28.31 40.64
CA THR A 420 -24.18 -29.44 40.79
C THR A 420 -24.56 -30.31 42.00
N ASP A 421 -24.98 -29.70 43.11
CA ASP A 421 -25.45 -30.42 44.30
C ASP A 421 -26.80 -31.13 44.08
N ARG A 422 -27.73 -30.53 43.32
CA ARG A 422 -28.97 -31.23 42.91
C ARG A 422 -28.67 -32.42 41.99
N ALA A 423 -27.74 -32.27 41.05
CA ALA A 423 -27.34 -33.36 40.16
C ALA A 423 -26.67 -34.50 40.95
N ARG A 424 -25.82 -34.18 41.93
CA ARG A 424 -25.15 -35.16 42.80
C ARG A 424 -26.14 -35.91 43.70
N GLY A 425 -27.10 -35.20 44.30
CA GLY A 425 -28.17 -35.82 45.11
C GLY A 425 -29.08 -36.75 44.29
N ALA A 426 -29.40 -36.38 43.04
CA ALA A 426 -30.19 -37.23 42.15
C ALA A 426 -29.45 -38.53 41.76
N VAL A 427 -28.14 -38.45 41.51
CA VAL A 427 -27.29 -39.62 41.19
C VAL A 427 -27.12 -40.53 42.40
N GLU A 428 -26.87 -40.00 43.59
CA GLU A 428 -26.74 -40.80 44.82
C GLU A 428 -28.06 -41.50 45.18
N GLY A 429 -29.21 -40.83 45.00
CA GLY A 429 -30.53 -41.43 45.15
C GLY A 429 -30.79 -42.59 44.18
N ALA A 430 -30.41 -42.42 42.91
CA ALA A 430 -30.54 -43.46 41.90
C ALA A 430 -29.63 -44.68 42.19
N VAL A 431 -28.41 -44.44 42.69
CA VAL A 431 -27.48 -45.50 43.08
C VAL A 431 -27.98 -46.28 44.31
N GLN A 432 -28.54 -45.60 45.32
CA GLN A 432 -29.13 -46.26 46.48
C GLN A 432 -30.35 -47.11 46.10
N GLU A 433 -31.23 -46.60 45.24
CA GLU A 433 -32.40 -47.37 44.76
C GLU A 433 -31.96 -48.59 43.91
N GLY A 434 -30.92 -48.44 43.08
CA GLY A 434 -30.29 -49.54 42.35
C GLY A 434 -29.76 -50.63 43.29
N ARG A 435 -29.04 -50.26 44.36
CA ARG A 435 -28.56 -51.20 45.38
C ARG A 435 -29.71 -51.90 46.12
N ARG A 436 -30.80 -51.18 46.41
CA ARG A 436 -32.00 -51.73 47.05
C ARG A 436 -32.75 -52.73 46.16
N ARG A 437 -32.75 -52.51 44.84
CA ARG A 437 -33.33 -53.44 43.86
C ARG A 437 -32.45 -54.67 43.66
N LEU A 438 -31.13 -54.50 43.58
CA LEU A 438 -30.18 -55.61 43.52
C LEU A 438 -30.19 -56.49 44.77
N GLY A 439 -30.28 -55.90 45.97
CA GLY A 439 -30.45 -56.66 47.22
C GLY A 439 -31.74 -57.47 47.28
N ARG A 440 -32.81 -57.02 46.60
CA ARG A 440 -34.08 -57.77 46.48
C ARG A 440 -34.00 -58.90 45.45
N LEU A 441 -33.20 -58.74 44.40
CA LEU A 441 -32.96 -59.78 43.38
C LEU A 441 -32.00 -60.87 43.85
N LEU A 442 -31.03 -60.52 44.70
CA LEU A 442 -29.99 -61.45 45.18
C LEU A 442 -30.30 -62.06 46.56
N GLY A 443 -31.40 -61.64 47.20
CA GLY A 443 -31.78 -62.05 48.55
C GLY A 443 -33.05 -62.88 48.62
N ARG A 444 -33.04 -64.11 48.05
CA ARG A 444 -33.83 -65.25 48.55
C ARG A 444 -33.49 -66.53 47.77
N GLY A 445 -32.71 -67.36 48.42
CA GLY A 445 -32.45 -68.75 48.05
C GLY A 445 -31.90 -69.48 49.27
N GLY A 446 -32.63 -69.42 50.37
CA GLY A 446 -32.41 -70.35 51.47
C GLY A 446 -32.98 -71.71 51.06
N ASN A 447 -32.09 -72.69 51.01
CA ASN A 447 -32.26 -74.02 51.58
C ASN A 447 -30.95 -74.38 52.27
#